data_AF-A0A924Y7V6-F1
#
_entry.id   AF-A0A924Y7V6-F1
#
_cell.length_a   1.000
_cell.length_b   1.000
_cell.length_c   1.000
_cell.angle_alpha   90.00
_cell.angle_beta   90.00
_cell.angle_gamma   90.00
#
_symmetry.space_group_name_H-M   'P 1'
#
loop_
_entity.id
_entity.type
_entity.pdbx_description
1 polymer ?
#
loop_
_entity_poly.entity_id
_entity_poly.type
_entity_poly.pdbx_seq_one_letter_code
_entity_poly.pdbx_strand_id
1 'polypeptide(L)'
;MARATWWCSTFGLKRVSYEGGPGLDDLAGPDSAIQTAQRDPRMKGIYRRVADEFFKAGGELFTTFLGVNTSHGLVPFDSVIANQPKPKQEAFDEMAAATSRPAPTVGFAIPATIPAGRFHVNQEGWQTGNNDGAVSLGSGYRWLAYTVRVANPGAFTLALPGATGSASLRVEVDGKPVGSLAVPGNGTVAIGNLAAGVHGVRLFKTSGSASVASLNIQAAPILAPGAPTSLRASPGDMQATLSWIAPVGQPVTPYNLYRSSTPNIPVNATPVHTGITSTSFVDTRLRNRRKHYYRVAGVNSAGVGAISNEISVTPAYKRGAP
;
A
#
# COMPACT_ATOMS: atom_id res chain seq x y z
N MET A 1 3.73 28.10 12.82
CA MET A 1 4.23 26.71 12.83
C MET A 1 3.14 25.63 13.02
N ALA A 2 2.30 25.65 14.08
CA ALA A 2 1.35 24.55 14.36
C ALA A 2 0.38 24.20 13.21
N ARG A 3 -0.11 25.19 12.45
CA ARG A 3 -1.03 24.97 11.31
C ARG A 3 -0.35 24.33 10.10
N ALA A 4 0.90 24.70 9.83
CA ALA A 4 1.70 24.09 8.77
C ALA A 4 2.00 22.62 9.09
N THR A 5 2.38 22.32 10.34
CA THR A 5 2.60 20.94 10.82
C THR A 5 1.35 20.08 10.69
N TRP A 6 0.16 20.64 10.94
CA TRP A 6 -1.10 19.93 10.78
C TRP A 6 -1.37 19.55 9.32
N TRP A 7 -1.29 20.53 8.40
CA TRP A 7 -1.39 20.29 6.96
C TRP A 7 -0.35 19.28 6.45
N CYS A 8 0.89 19.30 6.97
CA CYS A 8 1.89 18.29 6.64
C CYS A 8 1.44 16.88 7.01
N SER A 9 0.99 16.75 8.27
CA SER A 9 0.64 15.46 8.83
C SER A 9 -0.58 14.86 8.13
N THR A 10 -1.46 15.71 7.59
CA THR A 10 -2.49 15.31 6.63
C THR A 10 -1.79 14.57 5.50
N PHE A 11 -0.95 15.22 4.68
CA PHE A 11 -0.26 14.59 3.53
C PHE A 11 0.80 13.53 3.89
N GLY A 12 0.91 13.11 5.15
CA GLY A 12 1.92 12.16 5.61
C GLY A 12 3.35 12.71 5.59
N LEU A 13 3.51 14.01 5.35
CA LEU A 13 4.79 14.70 5.39
C LEU A 13 5.21 14.88 6.85
N LYS A 14 6.49 14.62 7.14
CA LYS A 14 7.07 14.80 8.47
C LYS A 14 7.19 16.27 8.82
N ARG A 15 7.66 17.09 7.87
CA ARG A 15 7.95 18.53 8.07
C ARG A 15 7.81 19.28 6.74
N VAL A 16 7.03 20.36 6.75
CA VAL A 16 7.05 21.42 5.72
C VAL A 16 7.68 22.67 6.29
N SER A 17 8.43 23.38 5.47
CA SER A 17 8.73 24.78 5.72
C SER A 17 7.70 25.63 4.98
N TYR A 18 6.74 26.18 5.71
CA TYR A 18 5.86 27.25 5.21
C TYR A 18 6.63 28.56 5.40
N GLU A 19 6.78 29.35 4.33
CA GLU A 19 7.67 30.53 4.29
C GLU A 19 9.15 30.18 4.54
N GLY A 20 9.63 29.07 3.97
CA GLY A 20 10.98 28.58 4.22
C GLY A 20 12.07 29.46 3.61
N GLY A 21 12.57 30.41 4.39
CA GLY A 21 13.72 31.22 4.02
C GLY A 21 13.64 32.61 4.66
N PRO A 22 14.65 33.45 4.44
CA PRO A 22 14.56 34.86 4.78
C PRO A 22 13.38 35.49 4.01
N GLY A 23 12.22 35.55 4.67
CA GLY A 23 11.06 36.31 4.22
C GLY A 23 11.39 37.80 4.24
N LEU A 24 10.82 38.55 3.31
CA LEU A 24 10.88 40.01 3.31
C LEU A 24 9.53 40.61 3.73
N ASP A 25 8.65 39.77 4.27
CA ASP A 25 7.26 40.10 4.57
C ASP A 25 7.15 41.13 5.70
N ASP A 26 8.18 41.23 6.54
CA ASP A 26 8.32 42.21 7.64
C ASP A 26 9.26 43.38 7.31
N LEU A 27 9.75 43.52 6.07
CA LEU A 27 10.48 44.74 5.69
C LEU A 27 9.48 45.90 5.56
N ALA A 28 9.26 46.61 6.66
CA ALA A 28 8.62 47.92 6.63
C ALA A 28 9.48 48.88 5.80
N GLY A 29 9.06 49.19 4.58
CA GLY A 29 9.83 50.04 3.67
C GLY A 29 9.19 50.20 2.29
N PRO A 30 9.71 51.10 1.45
CA PRO A 30 9.20 51.30 0.10
C PRO A 30 9.43 50.05 -0.76
N ASP A 31 8.54 49.79 -1.72
CA ASP A 31 8.63 48.67 -2.67
C ASP A 31 10.00 48.55 -3.34
N SER A 32 10.66 49.67 -3.60
CA SER A 32 12.01 49.71 -4.19
C SER A 32 13.08 49.06 -3.30
N ALA A 33 12.97 49.17 -1.97
CA ALA A 33 13.87 48.53 -1.03
C ALA A 33 13.64 47.02 -0.97
N ILE A 34 12.36 46.59 -0.96
CA ILE A 34 11.98 45.18 -1.03
C ILE A 34 12.47 44.56 -2.34
N GLN A 35 12.26 45.22 -3.48
CA GLN A 35 12.73 44.77 -4.79
C GLN A 35 14.26 44.70 -4.86
N THR A 36 14.97 45.66 -4.27
CA THR A 36 16.45 45.64 -4.21
C THR A 36 16.94 44.45 -3.39
N ALA A 37 16.34 44.19 -2.22
CA ALA A 37 16.67 43.04 -1.38
C ALA A 37 16.35 41.70 -2.08
N GLN A 38 15.28 41.62 -2.86
CA GLN A 38 14.95 40.41 -3.65
C GLN A 38 15.98 40.09 -4.73
N ARG A 39 16.65 41.11 -5.28
CA ARG A 39 17.67 40.97 -6.34
C ARG A 39 19.09 40.78 -5.80
N ASP A 40 19.30 40.86 -4.49
CA ASP A 40 20.64 40.74 -3.91
C ASP A 40 21.22 39.33 -4.14
N PRO A 41 22.40 39.21 -4.78
CA PRO A 41 22.99 37.90 -5.13
C PRO A 41 23.29 37.04 -3.89
N ARG A 42 23.48 37.64 -2.71
CA ARG A 42 23.70 36.91 -1.44
C ARG A 42 22.49 36.07 -1.04
N MET A 43 21.28 36.43 -1.50
CA MET A 43 20.06 35.69 -1.19
C MET A 43 20.14 34.23 -1.63
N LYS A 44 20.76 33.94 -2.77
CA LYS A 44 20.95 32.56 -3.25
C LYS A 44 21.66 31.69 -2.22
N GLY A 45 22.78 32.18 -1.68
CA GLY A 45 23.55 31.46 -0.65
C GLY A 45 22.80 31.33 0.67
N ILE A 46 22.01 32.33 1.07
CA ILE A 46 21.20 32.26 2.30
C ILE A 46 20.10 31.20 2.15
N TYR A 47 19.38 31.19 1.03
CA TYR A 47 18.32 30.18 0.78
C TYR A 47 18.87 28.76 0.76
N ARG A 48 20.03 28.53 0.10
CA ARG A 48 20.68 27.21 0.11
C ARG A 48 21.02 26.77 1.53
N ARG A 49 21.64 27.63 2.34
CA ARG A 49 21.98 27.29 3.73
C ARG A 49 20.73 26.96 4.56
N VAL A 50 19.69 27.78 4.49
CA VAL A 50 18.45 27.55 5.24
C VAL A 50 17.77 26.24 4.81
N ALA A 51 17.70 25.98 3.51
CA ALA A 51 17.14 24.75 2.98
C ALA A 51 17.97 23.53 3.42
N ASP A 52 19.29 23.58 3.32
CA ASP A 52 20.16 22.47 3.72
C ASP A 52 20.03 22.15 5.21
N GLU A 53 19.97 23.17 6.08
CA GLU A 53 19.71 22.96 7.51
C GLU A 53 18.30 22.38 7.76
N PHE A 54 17.28 22.83 7.02
CA PHE A 54 15.93 22.26 7.10
C PHE A 54 15.91 20.77 6.71
N PHE A 55 16.53 20.40 5.59
CA PHE A 55 16.59 19.00 5.15
C PHE A 55 17.46 18.13 6.07
N LYS A 56 18.59 18.65 6.59
CA LYS A 56 19.37 17.98 7.65
C LYS A 56 18.54 17.70 8.90
N ALA A 57 17.62 18.60 9.24
CA ALA A 57 16.67 18.41 10.33
C ALA A 57 15.49 17.47 9.97
N GLY A 58 15.50 16.78 8.84
CA GLY A 58 14.42 15.87 8.43
C GLY A 58 13.21 16.58 7.81
N GLY A 59 13.41 17.78 7.28
CA GLY A 59 12.50 18.44 6.37
C GLY A 59 12.16 17.60 5.14
N GLU A 60 10.93 17.62 4.67
CA GLU A 60 10.53 16.86 3.46
C GLU A 60 10.00 17.74 2.33
N LEU A 61 9.30 18.84 2.66
CA LEU A 61 8.82 19.80 1.67
C LEU A 61 9.26 21.22 2.07
N PHE A 62 9.93 21.91 1.18
CA PHE A 62 10.41 23.27 1.40
C PHE A 62 9.79 24.19 0.36
N THR A 63 8.88 25.08 0.80
CA THR A 63 8.18 26.01 -0.09
C THR A 63 8.61 27.45 0.15
N THR A 64 8.64 28.23 -0.93
CA THR A 64 8.86 29.68 -0.87
C THR A 64 7.89 30.41 -1.77
N PHE A 65 7.58 31.62 -1.36
CA PHE A 65 6.83 32.56 -2.15
C PHE A 65 7.77 33.65 -2.64
N LEU A 66 7.49 34.16 -3.84
CA LEU A 66 8.07 35.39 -4.32
C LEU A 66 6.96 36.45 -4.19
N GLY A 67 6.96 37.17 -3.07
CA GLY A 67 5.94 38.20 -2.80
C GLY A 67 6.21 39.47 -3.61
N VAL A 68 5.17 40.08 -4.17
CA VAL A 68 5.21 41.43 -4.72
C VAL A 68 4.11 42.28 -4.07
N ASN A 69 4.57 43.05 -3.08
CA ASN A 69 3.88 44.01 -2.20
C ASN A 69 2.91 43.45 -1.12
N THR A 70 2.99 44.19 -0.02
CA THR A 70 2.28 44.21 1.25
C THR A 70 0.78 44.38 1.07
N SER A 71 0.02 43.67 1.91
CA SER A 71 -1.45 43.75 2.01
C SER A 71 -2.22 42.90 0.98
N HIS A 72 -2.09 41.58 1.06
CA HIS A 72 -3.18 40.62 0.78
C HIS A 72 -3.98 40.80 -0.53
N GLY A 73 -3.33 41.16 -1.64
CA GLY A 73 -3.97 41.30 -2.95
C GLY A 73 -2.98 40.98 -4.07
N LEU A 74 -3.06 39.76 -4.61
CA LEU A 74 -2.21 39.26 -5.69
C LEU A 74 -2.27 40.21 -6.90
N VAL A 75 -1.19 40.94 -7.16
CA VAL A 75 -0.99 41.69 -8.42
C VAL A 75 -0.69 40.68 -9.53
N PRO A 76 -1.15 40.88 -10.78
CA PRO A 76 -0.86 39.93 -11.86
C PRO A 76 0.64 39.76 -12.05
N PHE A 77 1.08 38.56 -12.41
CA PHE A 77 2.43 38.28 -12.89
C PHE A 77 2.81 39.31 -13.97
N ASP A 78 3.57 40.34 -13.61
CA ASP A 78 4.12 41.24 -14.62
C ASP A 78 5.30 40.54 -15.33
N SER A 79 5.57 40.98 -16.55
CA SER A 79 6.68 40.48 -17.37
C SER A 79 8.06 40.93 -16.87
N VAL A 80 8.11 41.81 -15.85
CA VAL A 80 9.34 42.35 -15.28
C VAL A 80 9.97 41.32 -14.32
N ILE A 81 9.17 40.54 -13.58
CA ILE A 81 9.67 39.39 -12.79
C ILE A 81 10.29 38.31 -13.67
N ALA A 82 9.80 38.13 -14.91
CA ALA A 82 10.32 37.12 -15.82
C ALA A 82 11.78 37.39 -16.25
N ASN A 83 12.19 38.66 -16.32
CA ASN A 83 13.45 39.12 -16.94
C ASN A 83 14.49 39.69 -15.96
N GLN A 84 14.32 39.49 -14.65
CA GLN A 84 15.24 40.01 -13.64
C GLN A 84 16.11 38.91 -13.00
N PRO A 85 17.24 39.24 -12.36
CA PRO A 85 18.01 38.29 -11.57
C PRO A 85 17.11 37.65 -10.52
N LYS A 86 17.11 36.32 -10.42
CA LYS A 86 16.26 35.57 -9.48
C LYS A 86 17.09 34.70 -8.55
N PRO A 87 17.96 35.28 -7.69
CA PRO A 87 18.82 34.49 -6.80
C PRO A 87 18.05 33.45 -5.97
N LYS A 88 16.81 33.75 -5.56
CA LYS A 88 15.92 32.81 -4.87
C LYS A 88 15.53 31.63 -5.77
N GLN A 89 15.04 31.90 -6.98
CA GLN A 89 14.62 30.85 -7.92
C GLN A 89 15.80 30.01 -8.40
N GLU A 90 16.95 30.63 -8.67
CA GLU A 90 18.19 29.90 -9.01
C GLU A 90 18.64 28.97 -7.89
N ALA A 91 18.50 29.37 -6.62
CA ALA A 91 18.76 28.47 -5.51
C ALA A 91 17.83 27.25 -5.59
N PHE A 92 16.55 27.43 -5.93
CA PHE A 92 15.62 26.31 -6.12
C PHE A 92 15.96 25.42 -7.29
N ASP A 93 16.32 26.00 -8.43
CA ASP A 93 16.69 25.21 -9.61
C ASP A 93 17.94 24.37 -9.31
N GLU A 94 18.95 24.92 -8.63
CA GLU A 94 20.12 24.17 -8.15
C GLU A 94 19.75 23.10 -7.13
N MET A 95 18.84 23.42 -6.22
CA MET A 95 18.36 22.51 -5.19
C MET A 95 17.52 21.36 -5.75
N ALA A 96 16.73 21.60 -6.79
CA ALA A 96 15.93 20.61 -7.50
C ALA A 96 16.80 19.72 -8.40
N ALA A 97 17.89 20.26 -8.94
CA ALA A 97 18.89 19.51 -9.70
C ALA A 97 19.82 18.67 -8.79
N ALA A 98 19.92 19.00 -7.50
CA ALA A 98 20.74 18.26 -6.55
C ALA A 98 20.14 16.88 -6.23
N THR A 99 20.85 15.81 -6.58
CA THR A 99 20.43 14.41 -6.37
C THR A 99 20.58 13.91 -4.93
N SER A 100 21.21 14.68 -4.05
CA SER A 100 21.57 14.25 -2.69
C SER A 100 20.46 14.43 -1.65
N ARG A 101 19.25 14.83 -2.07
CA ARG A 101 18.15 15.13 -1.13
C ARG A 101 17.24 13.92 -0.90
N PRO A 102 16.85 13.64 0.35
CA PRO A 102 15.87 12.60 0.63
C PRO A 102 14.55 12.90 -0.11
N ALA A 103 13.99 11.90 -0.78
CA ALA A 103 12.67 12.03 -1.39
C ALA A 103 11.60 12.23 -0.30
N PRO A 104 10.59 13.09 -0.53
CA PRO A 104 9.51 13.29 0.44
C PRO A 104 8.73 11.99 0.64
N THR A 105 8.40 11.66 1.89
CA THR A 105 7.63 10.45 2.20
C THR A 105 6.14 10.75 2.31
N VAL A 106 5.54 11.15 1.18
CA VAL A 106 4.09 11.45 1.09
C VAL A 106 3.26 10.21 1.48
N GLY A 107 2.20 10.45 2.26
CA GLY A 107 1.24 9.44 2.73
C GLY A 107 1.70 8.63 3.95
N PHE A 108 0.74 7.96 4.59
CA PHE A 108 1.02 7.01 5.67
C PHE A 108 1.60 5.71 5.10
N ALA A 109 2.77 5.29 5.58
CA ALA A 109 3.30 3.97 5.23
C ALA A 109 2.31 2.89 5.69
N ILE A 110 1.87 2.01 4.79
CA ILE A 110 1.03 0.86 5.12
C ILE A 110 1.80 -0.44 4.89
N PRO A 111 1.62 -1.48 5.73
CA PRO A 111 0.58 -1.65 6.77
C PRO A 111 0.64 -0.69 7.97
N ALA A 112 -0.50 -0.16 8.42
CA ALA A 112 -0.60 0.72 9.59
C ALA A 112 -2.01 0.83 10.17
N THR A 113 -2.09 1.34 11.41
CA THR A 113 -3.31 1.92 11.98
C THR A 113 -3.18 3.45 11.94
N ILE A 114 -4.02 4.09 11.15
CA ILE A 114 -4.01 5.53 10.90
C ILE A 114 -5.14 6.16 11.74
N PRO A 115 -4.84 7.06 12.68
CA PRO A 115 -5.87 7.76 13.45
C PRO A 115 -6.80 8.53 12.53
N ALA A 116 -8.11 8.47 12.77
CA ALA A 116 -9.07 9.08 11.86
C ALA A 116 -8.95 10.60 11.82
N GLY A 117 -8.56 11.25 12.94
CA GLY A 117 -8.24 12.68 12.98
C GLY A 117 -7.11 13.12 12.04
N ARG A 118 -6.38 12.18 11.43
CA ARG A 118 -5.37 12.43 10.39
C ARG A 118 -5.93 12.37 8.95
N PHE A 119 -7.27 12.36 8.81
CA PHE A 119 -7.96 12.39 7.52
C PHE A 119 -7.61 13.62 6.67
N HIS A 120 -7.77 13.46 5.36
CA HIS A 120 -7.69 14.51 4.34
C HIS A 120 -9.07 15.12 4.04
N VAL A 121 -9.03 16.42 3.77
CA VAL A 121 -10.08 17.44 3.56
C VAL A 121 -11.14 17.11 2.49
N ASN A 122 -12.46 17.19 2.79
CA ASN A 122 -13.33 18.31 2.35
C ASN A 122 -14.58 18.47 3.24
N GLN A 123 -14.63 19.59 3.97
CA GLN A 123 -15.79 20.47 3.86
C GLN A 123 -15.33 21.67 3.05
N GLU A 124 -16.22 22.28 2.28
CA GLU A 124 -16.02 23.62 1.75
C GLU A 124 -15.89 24.60 2.94
N GLY A 125 -14.66 24.92 3.36
CA GLY A 125 -14.41 25.87 4.44
C GLY A 125 -13.04 25.76 5.11
N TRP A 126 -12.64 26.82 5.81
CA TRP A 126 -11.46 26.84 6.66
C TRP A 126 -11.66 25.90 7.85
N GLN A 127 -10.84 24.85 7.95
CA GLN A 127 -10.95 23.89 9.03
C GLN A 127 -9.83 24.07 10.05
N THR A 128 -10.20 24.22 11.31
CA THR A 128 -9.34 23.95 12.46
C THR A 128 -9.41 22.45 12.75
N GLY A 129 -8.27 21.77 12.77
CA GLY A 129 -8.20 20.34 13.01
C GLY A 129 -8.96 19.91 14.25
N ASN A 130 -9.73 18.83 14.13
CA ASN A 130 -10.23 18.14 15.31
C ASN A 130 -9.04 17.47 16.00
N ASN A 131 -9.00 17.59 17.33
CA ASN A 131 -8.12 16.81 18.23
C ASN A 131 -8.12 15.33 17.80
N ASP A 132 -7.03 14.58 18.06
CA ASP A 132 -6.70 13.19 17.65
C ASP A 132 -7.75 12.09 18.05
N GLY A 133 -9.03 12.35 17.86
CA GLY A 133 -10.16 11.51 18.20
C GLY A 133 -10.91 11.02 16.96
N ALA A 134 -12.11 10.52 17.20
CA ALA A 134 -12.95 9.97 16.14
C ALA A 134 -13.55 11.08 15.26
N VAL A 135 -13.69 10.80 13.97
CA VAL A 135 -14.27 11.71 12.98
C VAL A 135 -15.68 11.26 12.64
N SER A 136 -16.63 12.16 12.84
CA SER A 136 -18.04 11.92 12.56
C SER A 136 -18.38 12.16 11.08
N LEU A 137 -18.69 11.09 10.37
CA LEU A 137 -19.36 11.09 9.06
C LEU A 137 -20.86 11.34 9.24
N GLY A 138 -21.23 12.60 9.47
CA GLY A 138 -22.60 13.08 9.72
C GLY A 138 -23.24 13.82 8.53
N SER A 139 -24.16 14.75 8.78
CA SER A 139 -24.75 15.60 7.74
C SER A 139 -23.72 16.55 7.11
N GLY A 140 -22.74 17.01 7.90
CA GLY A 140 -21.68 17.91 7.45
C GLY A 140 -20.51 17.23 6.73
N TYR A 141 -20.23 15.96 7.00
CA TYR A 141 -19.09 15.22 6.43
C TYR A 141 -19.57 13.95 5.74
N ARG A 142 -19.34 13.86 4.43
CA ARG A 142 -19.79 12.72 3.62
C ARG A 142 -18.68 11.71 3.34
N TRP A 143 -17.42 12.07 3.56
CA TRP A 143 -16.30 11.17 3.31
C TRP A 143 -15.04 11.50 4.12
N LEU A 144 -14.15 10.52 4.23
CA LEU A 144 -12.78 10.64 4.76
C LEU A 144 -11.83 10.13 3.69
N ALA A 145 -10.72 10.81 3.44
CA ALA A 145 -9.67 10.31 2.56
C ALA A 145 -8.32 10.25 3.26
N TYR A 146 -7.45 9.37 2.78
CA TYR A 146 -6.10 9.20 3.28
C TYR A 146 -5.19 8.96 2.09
N THR A 147 -4.04 9.62 2.10
CA THR A 147 -2.95 9.26 1.21
C THR A 147 -2.11 8.21 1.92
N VAL A 148 -1.91 7.05 1.31
CA VAL A 148 -1.11 5.95 1.86
C VAL A 148 0.05 5.62 0.93
N ARG A 149 1.13 5.09 1.49
CA ARG A 149 2.34 4.69 0.77
C ARG A 149 2.61 3.21 0.97
N VAL A 150 2.74 2.49 -0.13
CA VAL A 150 3.04 1.07 -0.19
C VAL A 150 4.49 0.91 -0.58
N ALA A 151 5.30 0.33 0.32
CA ALA A 151 6.69 -0.02 0.01
C ALA A 151 6.76 -1.37 -0.75
N ASN A 152 5.98 -2.35 -0.30
CA ASN A 152 5.95 -3.69 -0.86
C ASN A 152 4.58 -3.93 -1.52
N PRO A 153 4.52 -4.14 -2.85
CA PRO A 153 3.27 -4.44 -3.54
C PRO A 153 2.60 -5.69 -2.95
N GLY A 154 1.28 -5.72 -2.93
CA GLY A 154 0.54 -6.89 -2.44
C GLY A 154 -0.94 -6.63 -2.17
N ALA A 155 -1.64 -7.66 -1.72
CA ALA A 155 -3.03 -7.56 -1.32
C ALA A 155 -3.15 -6.86 0.04
N PHE A 156 -4.12 -5.96 0.19
CA PHE A 156 -4.40 -5.29 1.46
C PHE A 156 -5.88 -5.39 1.85
N THR A 157 -6.13 -5.31 3.15
CA THR A 157 -7.48 -5.20 3.74
C THR A 157 -7.58 -3.94 4.59
N LEU A 158 -8.79 -3.39 4.69
CA LEU A 158 -9.12 -2.24 5.52
C LEU A 158 -10.17 -2.61 6.56
N ALA A 159 -9.97 -2.15 7.80
CA ALA A 159 -10.91 -2.23 8.91
C ALA A 159 -11.05 -0.87 9.61
N LEU A 160 -12.13 -0.70 10.36
CA LEU A 160 -12.42 0.54 11.13
C LEU A 160 -12.56 0.23 12.62
N PRO A 161 -11.47 -0.13 13.32
CA PRO A 161 -11.55 -0.47 14.73
C PRO A 161 -12.03 0.74 15.55
N GLY A 162 -12.99 0.48 16.44
CA GLY A 162 -13.60 1.50 17.28
C GLY A 162 -14.61 2.41 16.55
N ALA A 163 -15.03 2.07 15.32
CA ALA A 163 -16.10 2.82 14.67
C ALA A 163 -17.47 2.57 15.31
N THR A 164 -18.24 3.64 15.53
CA THR A 164 -19.57 3.60 16.15
C THR A 164 -20.61 4.33 15.29
N GLY A 165 -21.90 4.13 15.59
CA GLY A 165 -23.01 4.70 14.81
C GLY A 165 -23.81 3.62 14.10
N SER A 166 -24.56 4.01 13.06
CA SER A 166 -25.34 3.11 12.20
C SER A 166 -25.23 3.64 10.78
N ALA A 167 -24.37 3.03 9.95
CA ALA A 167 -24.05 3.52 8.61
C ALA A 167 -23.55 2.41 7.68
N SER A 168 -23.60 2.70 6.38
CA SER A 168 -22.85 1.98 5.36
C SER A 168 -21.82 2.93 4.74
N LEU A 169 -20.57 2.46 4.66
CA LEU A 169 -19.44 3.22 4.12
C LEU A 169 -18.89 2.49 2.89
N ARG A 170 -18.99 3.11 1.71
CA ARG A 170 -18.29 2.64 0.51
C ARG A 170 -16.81 2.96 0.63
N VAL A 171 -15.96 1.99 0.33
CA VAL A 171 -14.51 2.15 0.27
C VAL A 171 -14.09 2.31 -1.18
N GLU A 172 -13.26 3.31 -1.43
CA GLU A 172 -12.62 3.55 -2.72
C GLU A 172 -11.12 3.55 -2.58
N VAL A 173 -10.45 3.01 -3.60
CA VAL A 173 -9.00 3.13 -3.80
C VAL A 173 -8.75 3.76 -5.16
N ASP A 174 -7.95 4.81 -5.19
CA ASP A 174 -7.59 5.56 -6.42
C ASP A 174 -8.83 5.95 -7.25
N GLY A 175 -9.89 6.37 -6.56
CA GLY A 175 -11.16 6.79 -7.14
C GLY A 175 -12.08 5.65 -7.61
N LYS A 176 -11.74 4.39 -7.34
CA LYS A 176 -12.53 3.21 -7.74
C LYS A 176 -13.15 2.53 -6.52
N PRO A 177 -14.48 2.27 -6.49
CA PRO A 177 -15.11 1.48 -5.44
C PRO A 177 -14.54 0.06 -5.37
N VAL A 178 -14.15 -0.37 -4.17
CA VAL A 178 -13.59 -1.71 -3.91
C VAL A 178 -14.46 -2.56 -2.98
N GLY A 179 -15.38 -1.93 -2.24
CA GLY A 179 -16.31 -2.63 -1.36
C GLY A 179 -17.00 -1.68 -0.40
N SER A 180 -17.65 -2.23 0.62
CA SER A 180 -18.34 -1.45 1.65
C SER A 180 -18.11 -2.04 3.05
N LEU A 181 -18.19 -1.19 4.07
CA LEU A 181 -18.14 -1.53 5.47
C LEU A 181 -19.42 -1.07 6.16
N ALA A 182 -20.03 -1.96 6.95
CA ALA A 182 -21.11 -1.60 7.84
C ALA A 182 -20.56 -1.06 9.17
N VAL A 183 -21.23 -0.07 9.74
CA VAL A 183 -20.97 0.47 11.08
C VAL A 183 -22.26 0.37 11.90
N PRO A 184 -22.26 -0.21 13.11
CA PRO A 184 -21.11 -0.90 13.70
C PRO A 184 -20.88 -2.22 12.95
N GLY A 185 -19.61 -2.59 12.79
CA GLY A 185 -19.24 -3.81 12.10
C GLY A 185 -17.74 -4.04 12.26
N ASN A 186 -17.36 -5.23 12.74
CA ASN A 186 -15.95 -5.58 12.97
C ASN A 186 -15.32 -6.27 11.75
N GLY A 187 -15.97 -6.19 10.59
CA GLY A 187 -15.51 -6.80 9.35
C GLY A 187 -14.31 -6.08 8.74
N THR A 188 -13.62 -6.78 7.84
CA THR A 188 -12.61 -6.19 6.97
C THR A 188 -13.14 -6.17 5.54
N VAL A 189 -12.66 -5.22 4.74
CA VAL A 189 -12.89 -5.19 3.30
C VAL A 189 -11.57 -5.33 2.57
N ALA A 190 -11.53 -6.18 1.55
CA ALA A 190 -10.37 -6.25 0.67
C ALA A 190 -10.28 -4.95 -0.16
N ILE A 191 -9.12 -4.31 -0.16
CA ILE A 191 -8.89 -3.08 -0.93
C ILE A 191 -8.02 -3.31 -2.17
N GLY A 192 -7.80 -4.59 -2.51
CA GLY A 192 -7.13 -5.03 -3.73
C GLY A 192 -5.62 -5.21 -3.60
N ASN A 193 -4.98 -5.53 -4.73
CA ASN A 193 -3.53 -5.57 -4.87
C ASN A 193 -3.02 -4.17 -5.19
N LEU A 194 -2.29 -3.57 -4.25
CA LEU A 194 -1.70 -2.25 -4.41
C LEU A 194 -0.25 -2.38 -4.91
N ALA A 195 0.14 -1.51 -5.83
CA ALA A 195 1.51 -1.42 -6.32
C ALA A 195 2.40 -0.67 -5.33
N ALA A 196 3.73 -0.71 -5.52
CA ALA A 196 4.62 0.17 -4.78
C ALA A 196 4.36 1.63 -5.19
N GLY A 197 4.27 2.54 -4.23
CA GLY A 197 4.00 3.95 -4.49
C GLY A 197 2.91 4.52 -3.59
N VAL A 198 2.26 5.57 -4.07
CA VAL A 198 1.25 6.34 -3.33
C VAL A 198 -0.14 5.99 -3.85
N HIS A 199 -1.08 5.74 -2.93
CA HIS A 199 -2.47 5.44 -3.22
C HIS A 199 -3.41 6.34 -2.41
N GLY A 200 -4.57 6.66 -2.98
CA GLY A 200 -5.64 7.36 -2.30
C GLY A 200 -6.69 6.37 -1.78
N VAL A 201 -6.93 6.34 -0.47
CA VAL A 201 -7.98 5.53 0.15
C VAL A 201 -9.08 6.45 0.65
N ARG A 202 -10.33 6.23 0.24
CA ARG A 202 -11.46 7.07 0.64
C ARG A 202 -12.63 6.23 1.16
N LEU A 203 -13.25 6.70 2.24
CA LEU A 203 -14.47 6.16 2.81
C LEU A 203 -15.59 7.14 2.51
N PHE A 204 -16.59 6.74 1.75
CA PHE A 204 -17.80 7.52 1.49
C PHE A 204 -18.95 6.97 2.31
N LYS A 205 -19.60 7.83 3.07
CA LYS A 205 -20.86 7.46 3.69
C LYS A 205 -21.96 7.40 2.63
N THR A 206 -22.58 6.23 2.51
CA THR A 206 -23.73 6.02 1.61
C THR A 206 -25.06 6.08 2.37
N SER A 207 -25.07 5.78 3.66
CA SER A 207 -26.25 5.89 4.51
C SER A 207 -25.90 6.15 5.98
N GLY A 208 -26.88 6.65 6.74
CA GLY A 208 -26.79 6.75 8.19
C GLY A 208 -25.76 7.77 8.71
N SER A 209 -25.10 7.45 9.82
CA SER A 209 -23.98 8.23 10.39
C SER A 209 -23.00 7.32 11.12
N ALA A 210 -21.70 7.59 10.96
CA ALA A 210 -20.63 6.86 11.61
C ALA A 210 -19.68 7.82 12.33
N SER A 211 -19.12 7.40 13.45
CA SER A 211 -17.93 7.99 14.04
C SER A 211 -16.79 7.01 13.84
N VAL A 212 -15.73 7.43 13.14
CA VAL A 212 -14.58 6.58 12.79
C VAL A 212 -13.41 6.98 13.66
N ALA A 213 -12.87 6.06 14.47
CA ALA A 213 -11.72 6.34 15.34
C ALA A 213 -10.37 6.19 14.62
N SER A 214 -10.25 5.17 13.78
CA SER A 214 -9.03 4.92 13.00
C SER A 214 -9.32 4.03 11.79
N LEU A 215 -8.39 4.03 10.85
CA LEU A 215 -8.32 3.09 9.74
C LEU A 215 -7.19 2.12 9.98
N ASN A 216 -7.48 0.83 10.02
CA ASN A 216 -6.47 -0.21 10.05
C ASN A 216 -6.33 -0.81 8.65
N ILE A 217 -5.21 -0.52 7.98
CA ILE A 217 -4.89 -1.07 6.67
C ILE A 217 -3.74 -2.04 6.84
N GLN A 218 -4.00 -3.31 6.58
CA GLN A 218 -3.04 -4.40 6.78
C GLN A 218 -2.83 -5.16 5.49
N ALA A 219 -1.66 -5.79 5.35
CA ALA A 219 -1.47 -6.79 4.31
C ALA A 219 -2.53 -7.88 4.50
N ALA A 220 -3.19 -8.28 3.42
CA ALA A 220 -4.16 -9.35 3.47
C ALA A 220 -3.45 -10.64 3.91
N PRO A 221 -4.05 -11.45 4.79
CA PRO A 221 -3.46 -12.71 5.18
C PRO A 221 -3.28 -13.60 3.94
N ILE A 222 -2.07 -14.13 3.77
CA ILE A 222 -1.83 -15.18 2.79
C ILE A 222 -2.46 -16.46 3.37
N LEU A 223 -3.37 -17.07 2.61
CA LEU A 223 -4.00 -18.32 3.00
C LEU A 223 -3.25 -19.50 2.36
N ALA A 224 -3.24 -20.65 3.04
CA ALA A 224 -2.74 -21.88 2.44
C ALA A 224 -3.57 -22.24 1.18
N PRO A 225 -2.99 -22.92 0.19
CA PRO A 225 -3.71 -23.24 -1.05
C PRO A 225 -4.92 -24.16 -0.83
N GLY A 226 -5.88 -24.07 -1.74
CA GLY A 226 -6.94 -25.07 -1.84
C GLY A 226 -6.40 -26.45 -2.25
N ALA A 227 -7.29 -27.44 -2.29
CA ALA A 227 -6.93 -28.79 -2.73
C ALA A 227 -6.70 -28.83 -4.24
N PRO A 228 -5.56 -29.39 -4.73
CA PRO A 228 -5.44 -29.73 -6.14
C PRO A 228 -6.57 -30.69 -6.54
N THR A 229 -7.06 -30.54 -7.76
CA THR A 229 -8.21 -31.31 -8.24
C THR A 229 -7.83 -32.24 -9.39
N SER A 230 -8.71 -33.17 -9.73
CA SER A 230 -8.52 -34.09 -10.87
C SER A 230 -7.20 -34.88 -10.80
N LEU A 231 -6.76 -35.27 -9.59
CA LEU A 231 -5.58 -36.13 -9.46
C LEU A 231 -5.84 -37.46 -10.19
N ARG A 232 -4.91 -37.84 -11.06
CA ARG A 232 -4.93 -39.08 -11.85
C ARG A 232 -3.55 -39.73 -11.82
N ALA A 233 -3.50 -41.05 -12.00
CA ALA A 233 -2.25 -41.77 -12.17
C ALA A 233 -2.38 -42.86 -13.23
N SER A 234 -1.32 -43.05 -14.01
CA SER A 234 -1.17 -44.15 -14.96
C SER A 234 -0.05 -45.09 -14.48
N PRO A 235 -0.27 -46.41 -14.50
CA PRO A 235 0.75 -47.38 -14.10
C PRO A 235 1.85 -47.48 -15.16
N GLY A 236 3.07 -47.71 -14.71
CA GLY A 236 4.20 -48.16 -15.53
C GLY A 236 5.01 -49.23 -14.81
N ASP A 237 6.10 -49.66 -15.43
CA ASP A 237 6.99 -50.65 -14.82
C ASP A 237 7.75 -50.04 -13.65
N MET A 238 7.48 -50.53 -12.44
CA MET A 238 8.02 -49.99 -11.19
C MET A 238 7.79 -48.49 -11.00
N GLN A 239 6.75 -47.93 -11.62
CA GLN A 239 6.47 -46.49 -11.57
C GLN A 239 4.98 -46.15 -11.68
N ALA A 240 4.64 -44.94 -11.28
CA ALA A 240 3.35 -44.31 -11.52
C ALA A 240 3.57 -42.88 -12.04
N THR A 241 2.94 -42.55 -13.17
CA THR A 241 2.93 -41.19 -13.69
C THR A 241 1.66 -40.50 -13.21
N LEU A 242 1.81 -39.46 -12.40
CA LEU A 242 0.72 -38.69 -11.80
C LEU A 242 0.54 -37.35 -12.51
N SER A 243 -0.70 -36.89 -12.58
CA SER A 243 -1.05 -35.53 -13.02
C SER A 243 -2.26 -35.00 -12.23
N TRP A 244 -2.32 -33.68 -12.06
CA TRP A 244 -3.41 -33.00 -11.36
C TRP A 244 -3.64 -31.60 -11.94
N ILE A 245 -4.70 -30.93 -11.49
CA ILE A 245 -4.98 -29.53 -11.78
C ILE A 245 -4.67 -28.71 -10.53
N ALA A 246 -3.98 -27.58 -10.71
CA ALA A 246 -3.68 -26.63 -9.63
C ALA A 246 -4.98 -26.15 -8.95
N PRO A 247 -4.98 -25.90 -7.63
CA PRO A 247 -6.14 -25.32 -6.96
C PRO A 247 -6.42 -23.90 -7.46
N VAL A 248 -7.70 -23.51 -7.48
CA VAL A 248 -8.11 -22.12 -7.74
C VAL A 248 -7.83 -21.26 -6.51
N GLY A 249 -7.39 -20.01 -6.72
CA GLY A 249 -7.20 -19.04 -5.65
C GLY A 249 -5.72 -18.71 -5.42
N GLN A 250 -5.17 -19.14 -4.28
CA GLN A 250 -3.82 -18.79 -3.86
C GLN A 250 -2.75 -19.42 -4.77
N PRO A 251 -1.67 -18.70 -5.11
CA PRO A 251 -0.60 -19.25 -5.93
C PRO A 251 0.06 -20.45 -5.24
N VAL A 252 0.45 -21.46 -6.02
CA VAL A 252 1.03 -22.71 -5.54
C VAL A 252 2.40 -22.94 -6.17
N THR A 253 3.44 -22.99 -5.35
CA THR A 253 4.76 -23.52 -5.71
C THR A 253 5.53 -23.76 -4.40
N PRO A 254 5.95 -25.00 -4.06
CA PRO A 254 5.83 -26.27 -4.78
C PRO A 254 4.57 -27.12 -4.41
N TYR A 255 4.50 -28.36 -4.91
CA TYR A 255 3.57 -29.41 -4.46
C TYR A 255 4.27 -30.49 -3.62
N ASN A 256 3.51 -31.09 -2.71
CA ASN A 256 3.87 -32.27 -1.93
C ASN A 256 3.08 -33.49 -2.40
N LEU A 257 3.75 -34.61 -2.66
CA LEU A 257 3.12 -35.88 -3.01
C LEU A 257 3.12 -36.83 -1.81
N TYR A 258 1.96 -37.40 -1.53
CA TYR A 258 1.76 -38.36 -0.46
C TYR A 258 1.45 -39.72 -1.06
N ARG A 259 2.03 -40.79 -0.48
CA ARG A 259 1.83 -42.16 -0.94
C ARG A 259 1.67 -43.11 0.23
N SER A 260 0.73 -44.06 0.14
CA SER A 260 0.54 -45.14 1.11
C SER A 260 0.26 -46.49 0.44
N SER A 261 0.49 -47.59 1.15
CA SER A 261 0.04 -48.94 0.76
C SER A 261 -1.39 -49.26 1.21
N THR A 262 -2.00 -48.40 2.02
CA THR A 262 -3.38 -48.51 2.50
C THR A 262 -4.20 -47.27 2.09
N PRO A 263 -5.52 -47.41 1.92
CA PRO A 263 -6.39 -46.27 1.61
C PRO A 263 -6.44 -45.27 2.78
N ASN A 264 -7.02 -44.10 2.52
CA ASN A 264 -7.31 -43.02 3.47
C ASN A 264 -6.05 -42.35 4.04
N ILE A 265 -5.20 -41.82 3.14
CA ILE A 265 -4.03 -41.02 3.55
C ILE A 265 -4.52 -39.80 4.35
N PRO A 266 -4.08 -39.62 5.60
CA PRO A 266 -4.53 -38.52 6.44
C PRO A 266 -3.86 -37.20 6.04
N VAL A 267 -4.48 -36.07 6.41
CA VAL A 267 -4.01 -34.70 6.13
C VAL A 267 -2.64 -34.37 6.72
N ASN A 268 -2.25 -35.05 7.80
CA ASN A 268 -0.98 -34.87 8.50
C ASN A 268 0.07 -35.92 8.12
N ALA A 269 -0.16 -36.71 7.05
CA ALA A 269 0.84 -37.66 6.58
C ALA A 269 2.15 -36.95 6.20
N THR A 270 3.27 -37.67 6.29
CA THR A 270 4.55 -37.16 5.76
C THR A 270 4.57 -37.34 4.24
N PRO A 271 4.91 -36.31 3.46
CA PRO A 271 5.04 -36.46 2.02
C PRO A 271 6.21 -37.37 1.67
N VAL A 272 6.05 -38.18 0.61
CA VAL A 272 7.14 -39.00 0.07
C VAL A 272 8.02 -38.21 -0.90
N HIS A 273 7.48 -37.13 -1.48
CA HIS A 273 8.20 -36.18 -2.32
C HIS A 273 7.72 -34.76 -2.04
N THR A 274 8.64 -33.81 -2.02
CA THR A 274 8.38 -32.38 -1.86
C THR A 274 9.09 -31.60 -2.97
N GLY A 275 8.77 -30.31 -3.15
CA GLY A 275 9.49 -29.48 -4.13
C GLY A 275 9.06 -29.70 -5.58
N ILE A 276 7.93 -30.37 -5.84
CA ILE A 276 7.45 -30.62 -7.20
C ILE A 276 6.92 -29.29 -7.78
N THR A 277 7.52 -28.80 -8.86
CA THR A 277 7.17 -27.50 -9.46
C THR A 277 6.19 -27.60 -10.64
N SER A 278 5.96 -28.82 -11.14
CA SER A 278 4.97 -29.13 -12.20
C SER A 278 3.67 -29.68 -11.61
N THR A 279 2.59 -29.67 -12.42
CA THR A 279 1.33 -30.35 -12.11
C THR A 279 1.32 -31.83 -12.51
N SER A 280 2.51 -32.41 -12.61
CA SER A 280 2.74 -33.82 -12.91
C SER A 280 4.01 -34.30 -12.22
N PHE A 281 4.07 -35.60 -11.92
CA PHE A 281 5.22 -36.23 -11.30
C PHE A 281 5.30 -37.72 -11.64
N VAL A 282 6.52 -38.25 -11.82
CA VAL A 282 6.73 -39.68 -12.02
C VAL A 282 7.32 -40.26 -10.73
N ASP A 283 6.51 -40.99 -9.98
CA ASP A 283 6.98 -41.71 -8.80
C ASP A 283 7.56 -43.07 -9.23
N THR A 284 8.83 -43.29 -8.95
CA THR A 284 9.59 -44.48 -9.39
C THR A 284 9.93 -45.40 -8.22
N ARG A 285 10.55 -46.55 -8.52
CA ARG A 285 10.94 -47.58 -7.53
C ARG A 285 9.75 -48.16 -6.77
N LEU A 286 8.59 -48.21 -7.43
CA LEU A 286 7.40 -48.88 -6.93
C LEU A 286 7.53 -50.40 -7.11
N ARG A 287 6.78 -51.15 -6.29
CA ARG A 287 6.69 -52.60 -6.45
C ARG A 287 5.54 -52.94 -7.40
N ASN A 288 5.85 -53.66 -8.48
CA ASN A 288 4.81 -54.15 -9.39
C ASN A 288 3.81 -55.05 -8.67
N ARG A 289 2.57 -55.03 -9.15
CA ARG A 289 1.40 -55.76 -8.62
C ARG A 289 1.03 -55.38 -7.18
N ARG A 290 1.59 -54.29 -6.62
CA ARG A 290 1.13 -53.71 -5.35
C ARG A 290 0.34 -52.43 -5.60
N LYS A 291 -0.81 -52.33 -4.95
CA LYS A 291 -1.63 -51.12 -5.00
C LYS A 291 -0.98 -50.02 -4.15
N HIS A 292 -0.89 -48.84 -4.71
CA HIS A 292 -0.41 -47.63 -4.06
C HIS A 292 -1.50 -46.56 -4.11
N TYR A 293 -1.73 -45.88 -3.00
CA TYR A 293 -2.68 -44.79 -2.85
C TYR A 293 -1.93 -43.47 -2.88
N TYR A 294 -2.51 -42.44 -3.50
CA TYR A 294 -1.88 -41.12 -3.66
C TYR A 294 -2.83 -39.98 -3.34
N ARG A 295 -2.27 -38.93 -2.76
CA ARG A 295 -2.85 -37.59 -2.64
C ARG A 295 -1.77 -36.55 -2.92
N VAL A 296 -2.15 -35.35 -3.32
CA VAL A 296 -1.24 -34.22 -3.54
C VAL A 296 -1.75 -32.97 -2.81
N ALA A 297 -0.85 -32.15 -2.27
CA ALA A 297 -1.19 -30.84 -1.71
C ALA A 297 -0.32 -29.76 -2.34
N GLY A 298 -0.90 -28.58 -2.55
CA GLY A 298 -0.14 -27.38 -2.90
C GLY A 298 0.51 -26.76 -1.67
N VAL A 299 1.64 -26.08 -1.86
CA VAL A 299 2.35 -25.33 -0.81
C VAL A 299 2.58 -23.90 -1.29
N ASN A 300 2.47 -22.94 -0.37
CA ASN A 300 2.88 -21.56 -0.56
C ASN A 300 3.51 -21.00 0.72
N SER A 301 3.74 -19.68 0.79
CA SER A 301 4.34 -19.03 1.95
C SER A 301 3.49 -19.10 3.23
N ALA A 302 2.19 -19.39 3.14
CA ALA A 302 1.33 -19.64 4.30
C ALA A 302 1.39 -21.11 4.78
N GLY A 303 2.03 -22.00 4.01
CA GLY A 303 2.22 -23.40 4.35
C GLY A 303 1.53 -24.37 3.40
N VAL A 304 1.31 -25.59 3.89
CA VAL A 304 0.70 -26.69 3.12
C VAL A 304 -0.82 -26.50 3.07
N GLY A 305 -1.37 -26.57 1.86
CA GLY A 305 -2.80 -26.48 1.60
C GLY A 305 -3.57 -27.77 1.84
N ALA A 306 -4.85 -27.76 1.49
CA ALA A 306 -5.67 -28.97 1.54
C ALA A 306 -5.15 -30.04 0.56
N ILE A 307 -5.33 -31.31 0.93
CA ILE A 307 -4.99 -32.47 0.07
C ILE A 307 -6.08 -32.74 -0.96
N SER A 308 -5.68 -33.24 -2.13
CA SER A 308 -6.56 -33.64 -3.23
C SER A 308 -7.49 -34.80 -2.90
N ASN A 309 -8.36 -35.16 -3.87
CA ASN A 309 -8.98 -36.48 -3.90
C ASN A 309 -7.91 -37.59 -3.84
N GLU A 310 -8.25 -38.73 -3.24
CA GLU A 310 -7.41 -39.91 -3.24
C GLU A 310 -7.61 -40.72 -4.51
N ILE A 311 -6.52 -41.26 -5.04
CA ILE A 311 -6.54 -42.26 -6.11
C ILE A 311 -5.71 -43.47 -5.72
N SER A 312 -5.88 -44.57 -6.46
CA SER A 312 -4.97 -45.71 -6.37
C SER A 312 -4.50 -46.15 -7.74
N VAL A 313 -3.28 -46.70 -7.79
CA VAL A 313 -2.67 -47.27 -9.00
C VAL A 313 -1.89 -48.53 -8.63
N THR A 314 -1.87 -49.50 -9.54
CA THR A 314 -1.10 -50.75 -9.38
C THR A 314 -0.10 -50.83 -10.52
N PRO A 315 1.19 -50.56 -10.27
CA PRO A 315 2.26 -50.71 -11.26
C PRO A 315 2.31 -52.14 -11.79
N ALA A 316 2.71 -52.30 -13.05
CA ALA A 316 2.73 -53.58 -13.73
C ALA A 316 4.04 -53.72 -14.52
N TYR A 317 4.53 -54.96 -14.64
CA TYR A 317 5.71 -55.25 -15.46
C TYR A 317 5.53 -54.72 -16.88
N LYS A 318 6.60 -54.19 -17.46
CA LYS A 318 6.62 -53.86 -18.88
C LYS A 318 6.31 -55.14 -19.65
N ARG A 319 5.23 -55.14 -20.45
CA ARG A 319 5.02 -56.25 -21.39
C ARG A 319 6.19 -56.24 -22.37
N GLY A 320 6.96 -57.33 -22.42
CA GLY A 320 7.88 -57.55 -23.52
C GLY A 320 7.11 -57.58 -24.84
N ALA A 321 7.70 -57.07 -25.92
CA ALA A 321 7.18 -57.32 -27.25
C ALA A 321 7.22 -58.84 -27.51
N PRO A 322 6.21 -59.42 -28.17
CA PRO A 322 6.19 -60.83 -28.52
C PRO A 322 7.35 -61.21 -29.44
#